data_AF-C3XQF7-F1
#
_entry.id   AF-C3XQF7-F1
#
_cell.length_a   1.000
_cell.length_b   1.000
_cell.length_c   1.000
_cell.angle_alpha   90.00
_cell.angle_beta   90.00
_cell.angle_gamma   90.00
#
_symmetry.space_group_name_H-M   'P 1'
#
loop_
_entity.id
_entity.type
_entity.pdbx_description
1 polymer ?
#
loop_
_entity_poly.entity_id
_entity_poly.type
_entity_poly.pdbx_seq_one_letter_code
_entity_poly.pdbx_strand_id
1 'polypeptide(L)'
;MASGESTGSSTRRGSASSVPPSELSRPINLQRIAQRKSQIRGYNRTKKLEKLGVYSACKNTNEEEMNRLLGIVVDVENLFMCVHKEEDADTKQVYFYLFKNTNEEEMNRLLGIVVDVENLFMCVHKEEDADTKQVYFYLFKLLRKCILQMSKPTVEGPLGNPPFEKPSIAKGVINFVLYKFGHLPQKEWQTMYDLAKMFLHCLNHWKLETPTARKQRAQTDDVSQYKVNYTRWLCYCHVPTFCDSLPRYETTQIFGRTLLRSVFAAMRRQLLEKFRAEKDKLPAEKRTLVLTHFP
;
A
#
# COMPACT_ATOMS: atom_id res chain seq x y z
N MET A 1 -10.09 -62.26 0.51
CA MET A 1 -11.46 -61.80 0.85
C MET A 1 -11.31 -60.74 1.93
N ALA A 2 -11.15 -59.49 1.52
CA ALA A 2 -12.21 -58.46 1.50
C ALA A 2 -12.56 -58.02 2.94
N SER A 3 -11.96 -56.95 3.47
CA SER A 3 -12.31 -55.52 3.28
C SER A 3 -13.31 -55.04 4.33
N GLY A 4 -12.92 -54.03 5.11
CA GLY A 4 -13.86 -53.29 5.95
C GLY A 4 -13.19 -52.37 6.94
N GLU A 5 -12.70 -51.20 6.48
CA GLU A 5 -12.54 -50.04 7.36
C GLU A 5 -12.83 -48.76 6.56
N SER A 6 -13.96 -48.14 6.92
CA SER A 6 -14.31 -46.77 6.57
C SER A 6 -14.02 -45.88 7.76
N THR A 7 -13.35 -44.74 7.58
CA THR A 7 -13.70 -43.47 8.23
C THR A 7 -12.78 -42.34 7.78
N GLY A 8 -13.37 -41.17 7.52
CA GLY A 8 -12.72 -39.89 7.79
C GLY A 8 -12.00 -39.19 6.63
N SER A 9 -12.74 -38.82 5.57
CA SER A 9 -12.33 -37.72 4.68
C SER A 9 -12.23 -36.41 5.48
N SER A 10 -11.04 -36.10 5.99
CA SER A 10 -10.72 -34.77 6.51
C SER A 10 -10.44 -33.85 5.33
N THR A 11 -11.48 -33.15 4.86
CA THR A 11 -11.36 -32.08 3.88
C THR A 11 -10.60 -30.93 4.54
N ARG A 12 -9.27 -30.89 4.36
CA ARG A 12 -8.46 -29.72 4.69
C ARG A 12 -8.96 -28.55 3.85
N ARG A 13 -9.75 -27.67 4.46
CA ARG A 13 -10.06 -26.34 3.92
C ARG A 13 -8.72 -25.65 3.61
N GLY A 14 -8.55 -25.22 2.37
CA GLY A 14 -7.35 -24.54 1.92
C GLY A 14 -7.08 -23.32 2.80
N SER A 15 -5.93 -23.33 3.47
CA SER A 15 -5.40 -22.17 4.15
C SER A 15 -5.26 -21.04 3.13
N ALA A 16 -5.86 -19.87 3.43
CA ALA A 16 -5.67 -18.67 2.63
C ALA A 16 -4.16 -18.42 2.51
N SER A 17 -3.63 -18.53 1.29
CA SER A 17 -2.21 -18.31 1.02
C SER A 17 -1.81 -16.93 1.53
N SER A 18 -0.92 -16.92 2.53
CA SER A 18 -0.66 -15.78 3.40
C SER A 18 0.36 -14.83 2.77
N VAL A 19 -0.05 -14.08 1.74
CA VAL A 19 0.79 -13.07 1.06
C VAL A 19 1.42 -12.07 2.05
N PRO A 20 2.75 -11.85 2.02
CA PRO A 20 3.41 -10.87 2.90
C PRO A 20 3.11 -9.43 2.46
N PRO A 21 3.18 -8.44 3.37
CA PRO A 21 2.78 -7.05 3.07
C PRO A 21 3.57 -6.43 1.91
N SER A 22 4.85 -6.79 1.82
CA SER A 22 5.76 -6.38 0.76
C SER A 22 5.32 -6.79 -0.65
N GLU A 23 4.47 -7.82 -0.77
CA GLU A 23 4.03 -8.38 -2.05
C GLU A 23 2.64 -7.91 -2.48
N LEU A 24 1.90 -7.18 -1.63
CA LEU A 24 0.55 -6.72 -1.96
C LEU A 24 0.50 -5.81 -3.18
N SER A 25 1.58 -5.05 -3.43
CA SER A 25 1.74 -4.21 -4.62
C SER A 25 2.02 -4.98 -5.92
N ARG A 26 2.21 -6.32 -5.87
CA ARG A 26 2.41 -7.14 -7.07
C ARG A 26 1.11 -7.24 -7.89
N PRO A 27 1.17 -7.28 -9.23
CA PRO A 27 -0.01 -7.31 -10.09
C PRO A 27 -1.05 -8.38 -9.72
N ILE A 28 -0.61 -9.57 -9.36
CA ILE A 28 -1.51 -10.69 -8.98
C ILE A 28 -2.32 -10.38 -7.72
N ASN A 29 -1.74 -9.68 -6.76
CA ASN A 29 -2.40 -9.32 -5.51
C ASN A 29 -3.31 -8.11 -5.70
N LEU A 30 -2.88 -7.13 -6.52
CA LEU A 30 -3.75 -6.02 -6.94
C LEU A 30 -5.00 -6.53 -7.65
N GLN A 31 -4.86 -7.53 -8.53
CA GLN A 31 -5.99 -8.17 -9.19
C GLN A 31 -6.92 -8.86 -8.17
N ARG A 32 -6.36 -9.57 -7.19
CA ARG A 32 -7.14 -10.21 -6.12
C ARG A 32 -7.93 -9.18 -5.29
N ILE A 33 -7.31 -8.06 -4.94
CA ILE A 33 -7.96 -6.96 -4.20
C ILE A 33 -9.09 -6.35 -5.02
N ALA A 34 -8.85 -6.07 -6.31
CA ALA A 34 -9.85 -5.54 -7.22
C ALA A 34 -11.04 -6.52 -7.39
N GLN A 35 -10.77 -7.82 -7.54
CA GLN A 35 -11.79 -8.86 -7.61
C GLN A 35 -12.61 -8.93 -6.32
N ARG A 36 -11.97 -8.85 -5.15
CA ARG A 36 -12.66 -8.85 -3.85
C ARG A 36 -13.57 -7.62 -3.71
N LYS A 37 -13.09 -6.43 -4.09
CA LYS A 37 -13.90 -5.20 -4.12
C LYS A 37 -15.10 -5.34 -5.06
N SER A 38 -14.90 -5.88 -6.26
CA SER A 38 -15.99 -6.15 -7.20
C SER A 38 -17.02 -7.12 -6.63
N GLN A 39 -16.56 -8.20 -6.00
CA GLN A 39 -17.43 -9.22 -5.40
C GLN A 39 -18.35 -8.62 -4.33
N ILE A 40 -17.81 -7.85 -3.38
CA ILE A 40 -18.60 -7.29 -2.29
C ILE A 40 -19.54 -6.15 -2.76
N ARG A 41 -19.15 -5.41 -3.80
CA ARG A 41 -20.02 -4.40 -4.43
C ARG A 41 -21.20 -5.04 -5.16
N GLY A 42 -21.10 -6.30 -5.55
CA GLY A 42 -22.20 -7.08 -6.13
C GLY A 42 -23.16 -7.71 -5.12
N TYR A 43 -22.97 -7.52 -3.81
CA TYR A 43 -23.89 -8.04 -2.80
C TYR A 43 -25.24 -7.35 -2.81
N ASN A 44 -26.29 -8.05 -2.35
CA ASN A 44 -27.57 -7.40 -2.08
C ASN A 44 -27.42 -6.36 -0.95
N ARG A 45 -28.38 -5.43 -0.86
CA ARG A 45 -28.31 -4.32 0.11
C ARG A 45 -28.14 -4.82 1.55
N THR A 46 -28.89 -5.84 1.97
CA THR A 46 -28.82 -6.40 3.33
C THR A 46 -27.40 -6.84 3.68
N LYS A 47 -26.74 -7.61 2.81
CA LYS A 47 -25.38 -8.10 3.03
C LYS A 47 -24.32 -7.00 2.96
N LYS A 48 -24.54 -5.95 2.16
CA LYS A 48 -23.70 -4.74 2.18
C LYS A 48 -23.77 -4.05 3.54
N LEU A 49 -24.98 -3.92 4.10
CA LEU A 49 -25.22 -3.29 5.39
C LEU A 49 -24.60 -4.09 6.54
N GLU A 50 -24.76 -5.41 6.55
CA GLU A 50 -24.11 -6.31 7.53
C GLU A 50 -22.60 -6.10 7.57
N LYS A 51 -21.94 -6.02 6.40
CA LYS A 51 -20.50 -5.74 6.34
C LYS A 51 -20.11 -4.37 6.86
N LEU A 52 -20.96 -3.35 6.65
CA LEU A 52 -20.65 -1.97 7.04
C LEU A 52 -20.87 -1.71 8.52
N GLY A 53 -21.97 -2.20 9.11
CA GLY A 53 -22.27 -1.84 10.49
C GLY A 53 -21.42 -2.55 11.55
N VAL A 54 -20.57 -3.49 11.17
CA VAL A 54 -19.46 -4.00 12.00
C VAL A 54 -18.57 -2.84 12.48
N TYR A 55 -18.40 -1.82 11.63
CA TYR A 55 -17.64 -0.62 11.97
C TYR A 55 -18.46 0.41 12.76
N SER A 56 -19.78 0.28 12.83
CA SER A 56 -20.67 1.16 13.60
C SER A 56 -20.69 0.82 15.10
N ALA A 57 -20.50 -0.46 15.45
CA ALA A 57 -20.37 -0.94 16.83
C ALA A 57 -19.07 -0.48 17.51
N CYS A 58 -18.02 -0.19 16.73
CA CYS A 58 -16.71 0.20 17.24
C CYS A 58 -16.63 1.64 17.82
N LYS A 59 -17.76 2.31 18.06
CA LYS A 59 -17.79 3.69 18.56
C LYS A 59 -17.22 3.82 19.99
N ASN A 60 -17.16 2.72 20.74
CA ASN A 60 -16.79 2.69 22.16
C ASN A 60 -15.51 1.90 22.50
N THR A 61 -14.80 1.33 21.52
CA THR A 61 -13.58 0.54 21.81
C THR A 61 -12.38 1.46 22.03
N ASN A 62 -11.76 1.41 23.21
CA ASN A 62 -10.59 2.23 23.54
C ASN A 62 -9.29 1.70 22.88
N GLU A 63 -8.24 2.54 22.82
CA GLU A 63 -6.99 2.23 22.11
C GLU A 63 -6.24 1.02 22.69
N GLU A 64 -6.32 0.81 24.01
CA GLU A 64 -5.67 -0.33 24.69
C GLU A 64 -6.36 -1.67 24.41
N GLU A 65 -7.69 -1.67 24.38
CA GLU A 65 -8.49 -2.85 24.08
C GLU A 65 -8.36 -3.24 22.60
N MET A 66 -8.30 -2.26 21.70
CA MET A 66 -7.94 -2.48 20.30
C MET A 66 -6.55 -3.09 20.15
N ASN A 67 -5.54 -2.57 20.85
CA ASN A 67 -4.17 -3.12 20.80
C ASN A 67 -4.10 -4.53 21.41
N ARG A 68 -4.88 -4.83 22.45
CA ARG A 68 -5.02 -6.19 23.02
C ARG A 68 -5.68 -7.16 22.04
N LEU A 69 -6.79 -6.76 21.43
CA LEU A 69 -7.52 -7.59 20.46
C LEU A 69 -6.66 -7.85 19.21
N LEU A 70 -5.89 -6.86 18.75
CA LEU A 70 -4.89 -7.01 17.68
C LEU A 70 -3.74 -7.95 18.08
N GLY A 71 -3.33 -7.97 19.36
CA GLY A 71 -2.29 -8.87 19.85
C GLY A 71 -2.72 -10.33 19.99
N ILE A 72 -4.02 -10.59 20.13
CA ILE A 72 -4.57 -11.92 20.43
C ILE A 72 -5.09 -12.63 19.17
N VAL A 73 -5.53 -11.89 18.15
CA VAL A 73 -6.36 -12.47 17.10
C VAL A 73 -5.60 -12.71 15.79
N VAL A 74 -5.44 -13.98 15.42
CA VAL A 74 -4.80 -14.45 14.17
C VAL A 74 -5.75 -14.44 12.97
N ASP A 75 -7.01 -14.00 13.13
CA ASP A 75 -8.02 -14.06 12.07
C ASP A 75 -8.95 -12.83 12.08
N VAL A 76 -9.06 -12.12 10.96
CA VAL A 76 -9.94 -10.94 10.82
C VAL A 76 -11.39 -11.31 11.17
N GLU A 77 -11.79 -12.55 10.86
CA GLU A 77 -13.11 -13.08 11.21
C GLU A 77 -13.27 -13.34 12.72
N ASN A 78 -12.20 -13.62 13.47
CA ASN A 78 -12.28 -13.74 14.93
C ASN A 78 -12.19 -12.38 15.64
N LEU A 79 -11.51 -11.38 15.08
CA LEU A 79 -11.46 -10.04 15.67
C LEU A 79 -12.87 -9.44 15.59
N PHE A 80 -13.49 -9.69 14.43
CA PHE A 80 -14.90 -9.45 14.15
C PHE A 80 -15.82 -10.13 15.18
N MET A 81 -15.59 -11.40 15.54
CA MET A 81 -16.39 -12.08 16.57
C MET A 81 -16.13 -11.58 18.01
N CYS A 82 -14.90 -11.19 18.36
CA CYS A 82 -14.57 -10.71 19.71
C CYS A 82 -15.18 -9.34 20.02
N VAL A 83 -15.28 -8.45 19.03
CA VAL A 83 -15.99 -7.15 19.17
C VAL A 83 -17.51 -7.34 19.29
N HIS A 84 -18.03 -8.49 18.84
CA HIS A 84 -19.46 -8.81 18.79
C HIS A 84 -19.96 -9.72 19.93
N LYS A 85 -19.21 -9.88 21.03
CA LYS A 85 -19.71 -10.67 22.18
C LYS A 85 -20.87 -10.03 22.95
N GLU A 86 -21.26 -8.80 22.64
CA GLU A 86 -22.47 -8.18 23.16
C GLU A 86 -23.43 -7.86 21.99
N GLU A 87 -24.46 -8.69 21.84
CA GLU A 87 -25.62 -8.40 20.99
C GLU A 87 -26.45 -7.28 21.64
N ASP A 88 -26.00 -6.04 21.57
CA ASP A 88 -26.77 -4.91 22.09
C ASP A 88 -27.76 -4.35 21.05
N ALA A 89 -28.99 -4.10 21.48
CA ALA A 89 -30.10 -3.60 20.65
C ALA A 89 -29.78 -2.22 20.03
N ASP A 90 -28.92 -1.44 20.68
CA ASP A 90 -28.44 -0.13 20.24
C ASP A 90 -27.61 -0.22 18.96
N THR A 91 -26.87 -1.31 18.76
CA THR A 91 -26.11 -1.51 17.52
C THR A 91 -27.07 -1.58 16.33
N LYS A 92 -28.15 -2.37 16.43
CA LYS A 92 -29.20 -2.52 15.40
C LYS A 92 -29.93 -1.20 15.09
N GLN A 93 -30.07 -0.29 16.05
CA GLN A 93 -30.66 1.04 15.81
C GLN A 93 -29.72 1.97 15.03
N VAL A 94 -28.42 1.94 15.32
CA VAL A 94 -27.41 2.70 14.55
C VAL A 94 -27.33 2.17 13.10
N TYR A 95 -27.40 0.84 12.90
CA TYR A 95 -27.55 0.20 11.58
C TYR A 95 -28.74 0.76 10.78
N PHE A 96 -29.88 0.95 11.44
CA PHE A 96 -31.10 1.44 10.81
C PHE A 96 -31.08 2.94 10.52
N TYR A 97 -30.41 3.76 11.34
CA TYR A 97 -30.44 5.22 11.16
C TYR A 97 -29.36 5.75 10.23
N LEU A 98 -28.12 5.23 10.27
CA LEU A 98 -27.02 5.73 9.41
C LEU A 98 -27.13 5.28 7.96
N PHE A 99 -27.65 4.06 7.70
CA PHE A 99 -27.57 3.46 6.37
C PHE A 99 -28.89 3.25 5.64
N LYS A 100 -30.05 3.47 6.29
CA LYS A 100 -31.35 3.30 5.62
C LYS A 100 -31.50 4.22 4.41
N ASN A 101 -30.91 5.41 4.43
CA ASN A 101 -30.96 6.38 3.33
C ASN A 101 -29.67 6.47 2.50
N THR A 102 -28.65 5.64 2.78
CA THR A 102 -27.40 5.67 2.03
C THR A 102 -27.61 5.11 0.62
N ASN A 103 -27.20 5.88 -0.38
CA ASN A 103 -27.28 5.49 -1.78
C ASN A 103 -26.28 4.34 -2.08
N GLU A 104 -26.47 3.67 -3.22
CA GLU A 104 -25.66 2.51 -3.57
C GLU A 104 -24.19 2.85 -3.83
N GLU A 105 -23.93 4.01 -4.41
CA GLU A 105 -22.57 4.49 -4.70
C GLU A 105 -21.76 4.67 -3.41
N GLU A 106 -22.35 5.31 -2.41
CA GLU A 106 -21.72 5.56 -1.12
C GLU A 106 -21.52 4.26 -0.34
N MET A 107 -22.47 3.32 -0.38
CA MET A 107 -22.24 1.97 0.17
C MET A 107 -21.07 1.27 -0.54
N ASN A 108 -21.00 1.34 -1.87
CA ASN A 108 -19.92 0.72 -2.65
C ASN A 108 -18.55 1.36 -2.38
N ARG A 109 -18.52 2.67 -2.10
CA ARG A 109 -17.32 3.41 -1.66
C ARG A 109 -16.87 2.91 -0.30
N LEU A 110 -17.76 2.87 0.69
CA LEU A 110 -17.46 2.42 2.04
C LEU A 110 -17.02 0.95 2.06
N LEU A 111 -17.65 0.08 1.27
CA LEU A 111 -17.23 -1.31 1.09
C LEU A 111 -15.83 -1.42 0.47
N GLY A 112 -15.46 -0.50 -0.42
CA GLY A 112 -14.07 -0.38 -0.90
C GLY A 112 -13.09 -0.14 0.25
N ILE A 113 -13.44 0.76 1.17
CA ILE A 113 -12.64 1.06 2.37
C ILE A 113 -12.58 -0.16 3.30
N VAL A 114 -13.66 -0.94 3.45
CA VAL A 114 -13.65 -2.19 4.25
C VAL A 114 -12.56 -3.15 3.76
N VAL A 115 -12.44 -3.37 2.45
CA VAL A 115 -11.38 -4.25 1.90
C VAL A 115 -9.99 -3.68 2.16
N ASP A 116 -9.83 -2.36 2.07
CA ASP A 116 -8.55 -1.72 2.35
C ASP A 116 -8.17 -1.82 3.84
N VAL A 117 -9.16 -1.77 4.75
CA VAL A 117 -8.97 -2.05 6.17
C VAL A 117 -8.55 -3.51 6.41
N GLU A 118 -9.20 -4.48 5.74
CA GLU A 118 -8.82 -5.91 5.80
C GLU A 118 -7.36 -6.10 5.32
N ASN A 119 -6.96 -5.46 4.22
CA ASN A 119 -5.59 -5.51 3.71
C ASN A 119 -4.58 -4.90 4.68
N LEU A 120 -4.87 -3.70 5.21
CA LEU A 120 -3.99 -3.04 6.17
C LEU A 120 -3.88 -3.79 7.49
N PHE A 121 -4.95 -4.44 7.93
CA PHE A 121 -4.90 -5.33 9.08
C PHE A 121 -3.85 -6.44 8.87
N MET A 122 -3.89 -7.10 7.71
CA MET A 122 -2.88 -8.12 7.37
C MET A 122 -1.47 -7.52 7.31
N CYS A 123 -1.32 -6.29 6.82
CA CYS A 123 -0.05 -5.56 6.85
C CYS A 123 0.48 -5.38 8.26
N VAL A 124 -0.34 -4.89 9.20
CA VAL A 124 0.06 -4.63 10.59
C VAL A 124 0.55 -5.90 11.29
N HIS A 125 -0.10 -7.04 11.07
CA HIS A 125 0.26 -8.30 11.76
C HIS A 125 1.54 -8.92 11.24
N LYS A 126 1.77 -8.81 9.93
CA LYS A 126 2.93 -9.45 9.28
C LYS A 126 4.15 -8.55 9.17
N GLU A 127 4.00 -7.24 9.35
CA GLU A 127 5.13 -6.33 9.28
C GLU A 127 6.06 -6.53 10.49
N GLU A 128 7.35 -6.60 10.24
CA GLU A 128 8.37 -6.79 11.29
C GLU A 128 9.00 -5.45 11.67
N ASP A 129 9.16 -4.55 10.70
CA ASP A 129 9.75 -3.24 10.91
C ASP A 129 8.79 -2.33 11.70
N ALA A 130 9.22 -1.91 12.90
CA ALA A 130 8.40 -1.13 13.82
C ALA A 130 7.89 0.19 13.22
N ASP A 131 8.76 0.89 12.48
CA ASP A 131 8.40 2.17 11.84
C ASP A 131 7.35 1.96 10.75
N THR A 132 7.50 0.94 9.91
CA THR A 132 6.54 0.58 8.87
C THR A 132 5.20 0.12 9.46
N LYS A 133 5.24 -0.71 10.50
CA LYS A 133 4.05 -1.19 11.22
C LYS A 133 3.25 -0.03 11.80
N GLN A 134 3.91 0.97 12.39
CA GLN A 134 3.25 2.14 12.94
C GLN A 134 2.47 2.93 11.87
N VAL A 135 3.03 3.05 10.66
CA VAL A 135 2.36 3.72 9.54
C VAL A 135 1.15 2.92 9.06
N TYR A 136 1.27 1.60 8.90
CA TYR A 136 0.12 0.76 8.55
C TYR A 136 -0.98 0.83 9.61
N PHE A 137 -0.63 0.84 10.89
CA PHE A 137 -1.59 0.94 11.97
C PHE A 137 -2.29 2.31 11.97
N TYR A 138 -1.57 3.39 11.71
CA TYR A 138 -2.16 4.72 11.53
C TYR A 138 -3.18 4.73 10.38
N LEU A 139 -2.82 4.21 9.20
CA LEU A 139 -3.71 4.15 8.04
C LEU A 139 -4.93 3.25 8.29
N PHE A 140 -4.74 2.12 8.98
CA PHE A 140 -5.83 1.25 9.43
C PHE A 140 -6.83 2.02 10.31
N LYS A 141 -6.34 2.76 11.32
CA LYS A 141 -7.20 3.60 12.18
C LYS A 141 -7.91 4.69 11.38
N LEU A 142 -7.21 5.36 10.47
CA LEU A 142 -7.77 6.39 9.60
C LEU A 142 -8.94 5.85 8.76
N LEU A 143 -8.75 4.73 8.07
CA LEU A 143 -9.78 4.14 7.22
C LEU A 143 -11.00 3.66 8.02
N ARG A 144 -10.79 3.06 9.21
CA ARG A 144 -11.89 2.69 10.11
C ARG A 144 -12.71 3.91 10.54
N LYS A 145 -12.03 4.99 10.92
CA LYS A 145 -12.68 6.27 11.26
C LYS A 145 -13.49 6.82 10.08
N CYS A 146 -12.97 6.70 8.86
CA CYS A 146 -13.68 7.13 7.65
C CYS A 146 -14.95 6.32 7.37
N ILE A 147 -14.96 5.01 7.66
CA ILE A 147 -16.18 4.20 7.55
C ILE A 147 -17.22 4.68 8.56
N LEU A 148 -16.81 4.86 9.82
CA LEU A 148 -17.70 5.28 10.91
C LEU A 148 -18.29 6.68 10.70
N GLN A 149 -17.48 7.59 10.16
CA GLN A 149 -17.89 8.98 9.89
C GLN A 149 -18.45 9.19 8.48
N MET A 150 -18.49 8.14 7.66
CA MET A 150 -18.84 8.21 6.24
C MET A 150 -18.06 9.30 5.48
N SER A 151 -16.78 9.47 5.80
CA SER A 151 -15.93 10.53 5.25
C SER A 151 -14.93 9.98 4.21
N LYS A 152 -14.28 10.89 3.48
CA LYS A 152 -13.22 10.53 2.53
C LYS A 152 -11.86 10.44 3.24
N PRO A 153 -11.08 9.37 3.04
CA PRO A 153 -9.76 9.24 3.64
C PRO A 153 -8.81 10.37 3.23
N THR A 154 -8.33 11.12 4.22
CA THR A 154 -7.30 12.15 4.05
C THR A 154 -6.26 11.97 5.14
N VAL A 155 -4.98 11.90 4.76
CA VAL A 155 -3.87 11.79 5.71
C VAL A 155 -3.63 13.19 6.29
N GLU A 156 -3.94 13.36 7.57
CA GLU A 156 -3.74 14.60 8.32
C GLU A 156 -2.60 14.46 9.33
N GLY A 157 -1.86 15.54 9.58
CA GLY A 157 -0.88 15.60 10.66
C GLY A 157 0.44 16.31 10.31
N PRO A 158 1.48 16.15 11.15
CA PRO A 158 2.75 16.89 11.04
C PRO A 158 3.59 16.50 9.80
N LEU A 159 3.14 15.52 9.01
CA LEU A 159 3.80 15.10 7.78
C LEU A 159 3.68 16.17 6.67
N GLY A 160 2.72 17.09 6.77
CA GLY A 160 2.39 18.02 5.68
C GLY A 160 1.69 17.32 4.51
N ASN A 161 1.41 18.11 3.46
CA ASN A 161 0.70 17.65 2.26
C ASN A 161 1.61 17.69 1.03
N PRO A 162 1.43 16.79 0.06
CA PRO A 162 2.15 16.84 -1.21
C PRO A 162 1.79 18.11 -2.02
N PRO A 163 2.71 18.66 -2.83
CA PRO A 163 4.10 18.22 -3.01
C PRO A 163 5.00 18.67 -1.84
N PHE A 164 5.94 17.81 -1.44
CA PHE A 164 6.83 18.03 -0.29
C PHE A 164 8.09 18.85 -0.63
N GLU A 165 8.48 18.87 -1.90
CA GLU A 165 9.67 19.61 -2.35
C GLU A 165 9.48 20.06 -3.80
N LYS A 166 9.98 21.26 -4.11
CA LYS A 166 10.06 21.80 -5.48
C LYS A 166 11.50 22.28 -5.75
N PRO A 167 12.07 22.03 -6.94
CA PRO A 167 11.51 21.25 -8.04
C PRO A 167 11.38 19.76 -7.69
N SER A 168 10.42 19.07 -8.32
CA SER A 168 10.24 17.63 -8.16
C SER A 168 11.41 16.85 -8.76
N ILE A 169 11.55 15.57 -8.40
CA ILE A 169 12.54 14.68 -9.01
C ILE A 169 12.35 14.61 -10.52
N ALA A 170 11.11 14.46 -10.98
CA ALA A 170 10.80 14.44 -12.41
C ALA A 170 11.32 15.72 -13.10
N LYS A 171 11.02 16.89 -12.55
CA LYS A 171 11.51 18.16 -13.11
C LYS A 171 13.03 18.26 -13.08
N GLY A 172 13.66 17.84 -11.98
CA GLY A 172 15.12 17.82 -11.84
C GLY A 172 15.80 16.92 -12.88
N VAL A 173 15.24 15.74 -13.13
CA VAL A 173 15.75 14.78 -14.12
C VAL A 173 15.59 15.31 -15.55
N ILE A 174 14.44 15.90 -15.90
CA ILE A 174 14.27 16.51 -17.23
C ILE A 174 15.25 17.67 -17.43
N ASN A 175 15.43 18.53 -16.43
CA ASN A 175 16.40 19.62 -16.49
C ASN A 175 17.84 19.08 -16.65
N PHE A 176 18.18 17.97 -15.99
CA PHE A 176 19.48 17.31 -16.17
C PHE A 176 19.70 16.85 -17.61
N VAL A 177 18.69 16.23 -18.24
CA VAL A 177 18.80 15.78 -19.65
C VAL A 177 19.03 16.98 -20.57
N LEU A 178 18.25 18.04 -20.41
CA LEU A 178 18.39 19.27 -21.20
C LEU A 178 19.78 19.89 -21.01
N TYR A 179 20.25 20.00 -19.77
CA TYR A 179 21.53 20.62 -19.45
C TYR A 179 22.73 19.80 -19.95
N LYS A 180 22.73 18.48 -19.76
CA LYS A 180 23.87 17.62 -20.08
C LYS A 180 23.89 17.16 -21.52
N PHE A 181 22.74 16.95 -22.14
CA PHE A 181 22.61 16.29 -23.44
C PHE A 181 21.95 17.16 -24.51
N GLY A 182 21.55 18.39 -24.20
CA GLY A 182 20.88 19.28 -25.16
C GLY A 182 21.69 19.63 -26.42
N HIS A 183 23.00 19.37 -26.42
CA HIS A 183 23.88 19.55 -27.58
C HIS A 183 23.91 18.33 -28.52
N LEU A 184 23.35 17.19 -28.11
CA LEU A 184 23.37 15.97 -28.91
C LEU A 184 22.41 16.06 -30.10
N PRO A 185 22.67 15.31 -31.19
CA PRO A 185 21.71 15.15 -32.28
C PRO A 185 20.36 14.60 -31.78
N GLN A 186 19.27 14.94 -32.46
CA GLN A 186 17.89 14.61 -32.03
C GLN A 186 17.71 13.13 -31.64
N LYS A 187 18.30 12.20 -32.41
CA LYS A 187 18.18 10.75 -32.16
C LYS A 187 18.86 10.32 -30.84
N GLU A 188 20.04 10.86 -30.55
CA GLU A 188 20.79 10.55 -29.34
C GLU A 188 20.19 11.24 -28.12
N TRP A 189 19.76 12.49 -28.28
CA TRP A 189 19.02 13.22 -27.26
C TRP A 189 17.73 12.47 -26.86
N GLN A 190 16.97 12.00 -27.84
CA GLN A 190 15.76 11.21 -27.61
C GLN A 190 16.05 9.94 -26.80
N THR A 191 17.15 9.26 -27.13
CA THR A 191 17.62 8.09 -26.36
C THR A 191 17.87 8.45 -24.89
N MET A 192 18.58 9.55 -24.60
CA MET A 192 18.85 9.99 -23.22
C MET A 192 17.56 10.37 -22.48
N TYR A 193 16.64 11.01 -23.17
CA TYR A 193 15.33 11.38 -22.63
C TYR A 193 14.48 10.14 -22.30
N ASP A 194 14.51 9.10 -23.14
CA ASP A 194 13.79 7.85 -22.88
C ASP A 194 14.41 7.05 -21.73
N LEU A 195 15.76 7.04 -21.60
CA LEU A 195 16.44 6.46 -20.44
C LEU A 195 16.07 7.20 -19.14
N ALA A 196 15.95 8.53 -19.20
CA ALA A 196 15.51 9.33 -18.06
C ALA A 196 14.05 9.02 -17.67
N LYS A 197 13.14 8.85 -18.64
CA LYS A 197 11.77 8.38 -18.38
C LYS A 197 11.75 6.98 -17.74
N MET A 198 12.57 6.06 -18.24
CA MET A 198 12.71 4.73 -17.66
C MET A 198 13.20 4.80 -16.21
N PHE A 199 14.19 5.63 -15.92
CA PHE A 199 14.67 5.88 -14.56
C PHE A 199 13.55 6.39 -13.62
N LEU A 200 12.78 7.38 -14.07
CA LEU A 200 11.64 7.91 -13.31
C LEU A 200 10.57 6.84 -13.06
N HIS A 201 10.28 6.02 -14.08
CA HIS A 201 9.36 4.89 -13.95
C HIS A 201 9.84 3.88 -12.91
N CYS A 202 11.13 3.52 -12.92
CA CYS A 202 11.73 2.64 -11.93
C CYS A 202 11.57 3.22 -10.52
N LEU A 203 11.87 4.51 -10.33
CA LEU A 203 11.76 5.15 -9.01
C LEU A 203 10.32 5.23 -8.49
N ASN A 204 9.32 5.41 -9.36
CA ASN A 204 7.90 5.38 -8.98
C ASN A 204 7.44 3.99 -8.46
N HIS A 205 8.11 2.91 -8.88
CA HIS A 205 7.77 1.52 -8.51
C HIS A 205 8.79 0.87 -7.57
N TRP A 206 9.82 1.62 -7.19
CA TRP A 206 10.88 1.12 -6.33
C TRP A 206 10.43 1.13 -4.87
N LYS A 207 10.72 0.04 -4.15
CA LYS A 207 10.42 -0.09 -2.72
C LYS A 207 11.57 0.51 -1.93
N LEU A 208 11.27 1.56 -1.17
CA LEU A 208 12.26 2.19 -0.29
C LEU A 208 12.71 1.21 0.81
N GLU A 209 13.98 1.33 1.20
CA GLU A 209 14.53 0.62 2.36
C GLU A 209 13.87 1.11 3.65
N THR A 210 13.63 0.22 4.63
CA THR A 210 13.02 0.64 5.89
C THR A 210 13.98 1.53 6.68
N PRO A 211 13.48 2.43 7.56
CA PRO A 211 14.34 3.26 8.39
C PRO A 211 15.31 2.44 9.26
N THR A 212 14.87 1.29 9.77
CA THR A 212 15.72 0.34 10.52
C THR A 212 16.88 -0.16 9.66
N ALA A 213 16.61 -0.61 8.43
CA ALA A 213 17.63 -1.09 7.51
C ALA A 213 18.59 0.03 7.07
N ARG A 214 18.09 1.26 6.93
CA ARG A 214 18.92 2.43 6.60
C ARG A 214 19.81 2.86 7.76
N LYS A 215 19.30 2.84 8.99
CA LYS A 215 20.05 3.22 10.21
C LYS A 215 21.34 2.44 10.37
N GLN A 216 21.38 1.18 9.91
CA GLN A 216 22.59 0.35 9.91
C GLN A 216 23.71 0.87 8.98
N ARG A 217 23.40 1.75 8.03
CA ARG A 217 24.31 2.22 6.97
C ARG A 217 24.54 3.74 6.94
N ALA A 218 23.77 4.52 7.69
CA ALA A 218 23.73 5.99 7.59
C ALA A 218 24.14 6.69 8.90
N GLN A 219 24.55 7.96 8.77
CA GLN A 219 24.80 8.85 9.92
C GLN A 219 23.47 9.30 10.57
N THR A 220 23.48 9.58 11.88
CA THR A 220 22.29 9.75 12.72
C THR A 220 21.30 10.83 12.24
N ASP A 221 21.78 12.00 11.78
CA ASP A 221 20.91 13.12 11.38
C ASP A 221 20.15 12.87 10.06
N ASP A 222 20.73 12.07 9.15
CA ASP A 222 20.06 11.65 7.90
C ASP A 222 18.90 10.67 8.18
N VAL A 223 18.93 9.94 9.30
CA VAL A 223 17.93 8.92 9.63
C VAL A 223 16.58 9.54 9.98
N SER A 224 16.56 10.65 10.73
CA SER A 224 15.30 11.30 11.14
C SER A 224 14.56 11.90 9.95
N GLN A 225 15.28 12.64 9.10
CA GLN A 225 14.71 13.20 7.88
C GLN A 225 14.26 12.10 6.91
N TYR A 226 15.04 11.02 6.79
CA TYR A 226 14.65 9.88 5.99
C TYR A 226 13.37 9.21 6.51
N LYS A 227 13.24 9.03 7.82
CA LYS A 227 12.05 8.43 8.44
C LYS A 227 10.78 9.23 8.10
N VAL A 228 10.84 10.57 8.15
CA VAL A 228 9.72 11.42 7.73
C VAL A 228 9.36 11.19 6.25
N ASN A 229 10.36 11.17 5.37
CA ASN A 229 10.13 10.96 3.94
C ASN A 229 9.65 9.53 3.63
N TYR A 230 10.12 8.53 4.36
CA TYR A 230 9.67 7.15 4.27
C TYR A 230 8.20 7.02 4.65
N THR A 231 7.79 7.64 5.77
CA THR A 231 6.38 7.70 6.19
C THR A 231 5.51 8.40 5.14
N ARG A 232 5.96 9.55 4.61
CA ARG A 232 5.26 10.24 3.50
C ARG A 232 5.11 9.33 2.28
N TRP A 233 6.18 8.64 1.90
CA TRP A 233 6.16 7.74 0.75
C TRP A 233 5.19 6.57 0.96
N LEU A 234 5.15 5.98 2.16
CA LEU A 234 4.17 4.94 2.49
C LEU A 234 2.73 5.45 2.34
N CYS A 235 2.41 6.59 2.97
CA CYS A 235 1.06 7.14 2.99
C CYS A 235 0.54 7.60 1.62
N TYR A 236 1.40 8.22 0.81
CA TYR A 236 0.99 8.92 -0.40
C TYR A 236 1.36 8.21 -1.70
N CYS A 237 2.33 7.28 -1.68
CA CYS A 237 2.79 6.58 -2.88
C CYS A 237 2.56 5.06 -2.79
N HIS A 238 3.07 4.41 -1.75
CA HIS A 238 3.16 2.94 -1.70
C HIS A 238 1.84 2.27 -1.30
N VAL A 239 1.27 2.62 -0.15
CA VAL A 239 0.02 2.00 0.32
C VAL A 239 -1.16 2.28 -0.61
N PRO A 240 -1.31 3.49 -1.18
CA PRO A 240 -2.33 3.75 -2.20
C PRO A 240 -2.22 2.89 -3.46
N THR A 241 -1.13 2.13 -3.65
CA THR A 241 -1.06 1.17 -4.76
C THR A 241 -2.00 -0.02 -4.60
N PHE A 242 -2.25 -0.44 -3.36
CA PHE A 242 -3.12 -1.59 -3.04
C PHE A 242 -4.31 -1.21 -2.14
N CYS A 243 -4.34 0.03 -1.62
CA CYS A 243 -5.49 0.62 -0.92
C CYS A 243 -6.01 1.84 -1.69
N ASP A 244 -6.79 1.61 -2.74
CA ASP A 244 -7.26 2.67 -3.66
C ASP A 244 -8.24 3.69 -3.03
N SER A 245 -8.69 3.47 -1.78
CA SER A 245 -9.46 4.48 -1.04
C SER A 245 -8.63 5.67 -0.59
N LEU A 246 -7.29 5.55 -0.60
CA LEU A 246 -6.35 6.61 -0.26
C LEU A 246 -5.92 7.40 -1.51
N PRO A 247 -5.69 8.73 -1.40
CA PRO A 247 -5.14 9.51 -2.49
C PRO A 247 -3.76 9.00 -2.93
N ARG A 248 -3.61 8.67 -4.22
CA ARG A 248 -2.36 8.16 -4.79
C ARG A 248 -1.60 9.26 -5.53
N TYR A 249 -0.30 9.32 -5.27
CA TYR A 249 0.64 10.22 -5.93
C TYR A 249 1.85 9.44 -6.46
N GLU A 250 2.54 10.03 -7.44
CA GLU A 250 3.82 9.51 -7.93
C GLU A 250 4.98 10.05 -7.09
N THR A 251 5.87 9.16 -6.65
CA THR A 251 7.09 9.52 -5.89
C THR A 251 7.88 10.63 -6.56
N THR A 252 8.07 10.53 -7.88
CA THR A 252 8.89 11.49 -8.63
C THR A 252 8.25 12.87 -8.81
N GLN A 253 6.94 12.99 -8.53
CA GLN A 253 6.20 14.25 -8.67
C GLN A 253 6.11 15.03 -7.35
N ILE A 254 6.00 14.31 -6.23
CA ILE A 254 5.77 14.95 -4.91
C ILE A 254 7.03 15.07 -4.06
N PHE A 255 8.10 14.36 -4.39
CA PHE A 255 9.41 14.50 -3.75
C PHE A 255 10.42 15.19 -4.67
N GLY A 256 11.50 15.69 -4.08
CA GLY A 256 12.57 16.42 -4.77
C GLY A 256 13.97 15.89 -4.45
N ARG A 257 14.94 16.81 -4.49
CA ARG A 257 16.38 16.51 -4.37
C ARG A 257 16.72 15.81 -3.05
N THR A 258 16.02 16.14 -1.97
CA THR A 258 16.32 15.61 -0.63
C THR A 258 16.10 14.10 -0.58
N LEU A 259 14.91 13.62 -0.95
CA LEU A 259 14.65 12.18 -0.99
C LEU A 259 15.57 11.49 -2.00
N LEU A 260 15.74 12.08 -3.19
CA LEU A 260 16.57 11.49 -4.23
C LEU A 260 18.00 11.26 -3.74
N ARG A 261 18.60 12.23 -3.05
CA ARG A 261 19.94 12.09 -2.46
C ARG A 261 19.99 10.91 -1.49
N SER A 262 18.98 10.77 -0.63
CA SER A 262 18.93 9.68 0.34
C SER A 262 18.90 8.31 -0.34
N VAL A 263 18.14 8.14 -1.42
CA VAL A 263 17.88 6.82 -2.00
C VAL A 263 18.72 6.45 -3.23
N PHE A 264 19.32 7.43 -3.91
CA PHE A 264 19.90 7.24 -5.23
C PHE A 264 20.99 6.15 -5.27
N ALA A 265 21.88 6.12 -4.29
CA ALA A 265 22.99 5.14 -4.26
C ALA A 265 22.47 3.69 -4.14
N ALA A 266 21.49 3.46 -3.26
CA ALA A 266 20.88 2.14 -3.08
C ALA A 266 20.08 1.73 -4.32
N MET A 267 19.25 2.64 -4.83
CA MET A 267 18.45 2.41 -6.03
C MET A 267 19.33 2.13 -7.26
N ARG A 268 20.37 2.93 -7.51
CA ARG A 268 21.29 2.73 -8.66
C ARG A 268 21.90 1.33 -8.64
N ARG A 269 22.37 0.88 -7.47
CA ARG A 269 22.96 -0.44 -7.30
C ARG A 269 21.96 -1.55 -7.65
N GLN A 270 20.78 -1.51 -7.05
CA GLN A 270 19.73 -2.51 -7.28
C GLN A 270 19.21 -2.50 -8.72
N LEU A 271 19.10 -1.33 -9.33
CA LEU A 271 18.63 -1.19 -10.70
C LEU A 271 19.63 -1.77 -11.71
N LEU A 272 20.92 -1.50 -11.53
CA LEU A 272 21.98 -2.09 -12.35
C LEU A 272 22.07 -3.61 -12.17
N GLU A 273 21.92 -4.09 -10.94
CA GLU A 273 21.88 -5.53 -10.65
C GLU A 273 20.67 -6.20 -11.32
N LYS A 274 19.50 -5.58 -11.24
CA LYS A 274 18.29 -6.07 -11.90
C LYS A 274 18.44 -6.09 -13.42
N PHE A 275 19.01 -5.04 -14.02
CA PHE A 275 19.27 -5.03 -15.46
C PHE A 275 20.27 -6.10 -15.89
N ARG A 276 21.29 -6.40 -15.08
CA ARG A 276 22.21 -7.51 -15.35
C ARG A 276 21.51 -8.86 -15.28
N ALA A 277 20.62 -9.07 -14.31
CA ALA A 277 19.87 -10.31 -14.13
C ALA A 277 18.79 -10.52 -15.21
N GLU A 278 18.18 -9.45 -15.70
CA GLU A 278 17.09 -9.49 -16.69
C GLU A 278 17.56 -9.21 -18.13
N LYS A 279 18.87 -9.07 -18.36
CA LYS A 279 19.45 -8.67 -19.66
C LYS A 279 18.98 -9.53 -20.84
N ASP A 280 18.75 -10.83 -20.62
CA ASP A 280 18.39 -11.79 -21.66
C ASP A 280 16.89 -11.79 -21.97
N LYS A 281 16.07 -11.13 -21.15
CA LYS A 281 14.63 -10.92 -21.37
C LYS A 281 14.33 -9.62 -22.11
N LEU A 282 15.34 -8.74 -22.24
CA LEU A 282 15.19 -7.45 -22.93
C LEU A 282 15.35 -7.64 -24.45
N PRO A 283 14.54 -6.94 -25.27
CA PRO A 283 14.79 -6.84 -26.70
C PRO A 283 16.22 -6.35 -26.97
N ALA A 284 16.86 -6.87 -28.02
CA ALA A 284 18.29 -6.63 -28.31
C ALA A 284 18.67 -5.14 -28.33
N GLU A 285 17.81 -4.29 -28.91
CA GLU A 285 18.01 -2.84 -28.97
C GLU A 285 17.99 -2.19 -27.58
N LYS A 286 17.03 -2.57 -26.73
CA LYS A 286 16.94 -2.06 -25.34
C LYS A 286 18.09 -2.58 -24.49
N ARG A 287 18.51 -3.83 -24.70
CA ARG A 287 19.64 -4.44 -23.99
C ARG A 287 20.93 -3.67 -24.23
N THR A 288 21.24 -3.33 -25.48
CA THR A 288 22.43 -2.53 -25.81
C THR A 288 22.36 -1.18 -25.14
N LEU A 289 21.24 -0.46 -25.26
CA LEU A 289 21.06 0.86 -24.66
C LEU A 289 21.24 0.87 -23.13
N VAL A 290 20.65 -0.10 -22.43
CA VAL A 290 20.77 -0.20 -20.96
C VAL A 290 22.17 -0.58 -20.51
N LEU A 291 22.92 -1.38 -21.30
CA LEU A 291 24.26 -1.79 -20.90
C LEU A 291 25.34 -0.74 -21.21
N THR A 292 25.16 0.07 -22.26
CA THR A 292 26.19 1.03 -22.71
C THR A 292 25.95 2.46 -22.24
N HIS A 293 24.69 2.92 -22.11
CA HIS A 293 24.37 4.32 -21.84
C HIS A 293 23.77 4.58 -20.45
N PHE A 294 23.31 3.54 -19.74
CA PHE A 294 22.63 3.69 -18.44
C PHE A 294 23.54 3.68 -17.19
N PRO A 295 24.66 2.92 -17.12
CA PRO A 295 25.54 2.87 -15.94
C PRO A 295 26.16 4.20 -15.51
#